data_AF-A0A7C6NMY2-F1
#
_entry.id   AF-A0A7C6NMY2-F1
#
_cell.length_a   1.000
_cell.length_b   1.000
_cell.length_c   1.000
_cell.angle_alpha   90.00
_cell.angle_beta   90.00
_cell.angle_gamma   90.00
#
_symmetry.space_group_name_H-M   'P 1'
#
loop_
_entity.id
_entity.type
_entity.pdbx_description
1 polymer ?
#
loop_
_entity_poly.entity_id
_entity_poly.type
_entity_poly.pdbx_seq_one_letter_code
_entity_poly.pdbx_strand_id
1 'polypeptide(L)'
;MSQAPTLQALLQGGGLIEATEAQHEGIFALAAAADITAIRVECDRARSRSAVLRAIVKAVDFPEFFGNDLDALYDCLCDTVLDQKTGLYLWFEKLHTGDPALEKDAAAILSVCNDVSDFASTKDRYFGYTVIHAGKHPDPDPGVSPTPYSGANTDED
;
A
#
# COMPACT_ATOMS: atom_id res chain seq x y z
N MET A 1 -6.64 -8.83 31.32
CA MET A 1 -5.75 -9.43 30.31
C MET A 1 -6.41 -9.22 28.96
N SER A 2 -6.04 -8.17 28.24
CA SER A 2 -6.61 -7.87 26.93
C SER A 2 -6.03 -8.90 25.96
N GLN A 3 -6.85 -9.87 25.52
CA GLN A 3 -6.46 -10.75 24.42
C GLN A 3 -6.20 -9.83 23.22
N ALA A 4 -4.97 -9.86 22.70
CA ALA A 4 -4.70 -9.28 21.39
C ALA A 4 -5.71 -9.92 20.42
N PRO A 5 -6.44 -9.11 19.63
CA PRO A 5 -7.41 -9.66 18.68
C PRO A 5 -6.69 -10.73 17.85
N THR A 6 -7.22 -11.95 17.86
CA THR A 6 -6.67 -13.03 17.06
C THR A 6 -6.62 -12.57 15.61
N LEU A 7 -5.51 -12.81 14.94
CA LEU A 7 -5.25 -12.36 13.56
C LEU A 7 -6.37 -12.75 12.59
N GLN A 8 -7.08 -13.85 12.88
CA GLN A 8 -8.31 -14.27 12.19
C GLN A 8 -9.51 -13.32 12.35
N ALA A 9 -9.68 -12.70 13.52
CA ALA A 9 -10.74 -11.71 13.77
C ALA A 9 -10.44 -10.39 13.03
N LEU A 10 -9.16 -10.02 12.91
CA LEU A 10 -8.73 -8.88 12.09
C LEU A 10 -9.01 -9.14 10.59
N LEU A 11 -8.83 -10.39 10.16
CA LEU A 11 -9.20 -10.87 8.82
C LEU A 11 -10.71 -11.05 8.59
N GLN A 12 -11.57 -10.82 9.59
CA GLN A 12 -13.03 -10.85 9.42
C GLN A 12 -13.66 -9.46 9.29
N GLY A 13 -13.02 -8.42 9.84
CA GLY A 13 -13.56 -7.05 9.83
C GLY A 13 -13.28 -6.25 8.57
N GLY A 14 -12.22 -6.59 7.83
CA GLY A 14 -11.74 -5.80 6.69
C GLY A 14 -11.04 -4.51 7.13
N GLY A 15 -10.49 -3.77 6.17
CA GLY A 15 -9.88 -2.46 6.40
C GLY A 15 -8.44 -2.52 6.96
N LEU A 16 -8.08 -1.50 7.77
CA LEU A 16 -6.72 -1.37 8.32
C LEU A 16 -6.44 -2.41 9.40
N ILE A 17 -5.47 -3.28 9.15
CA ILE A 17 -4.94 -4.24 10.10
C ILE A 17 -3.61 -3.73 10.64
N GLU A 18 -3.58 -3.42 11.94
CA GLU A 18 -2.34 -3.11 12.65
C GLU A 18 -1.52 -4.38 12.86
N ALA A 19 -0.39 -4.48 12.18
CA ALA A 19 0.56 -5.57 12.34
C ALA A 19 1.99 -5.07 12.27
N THR A 20 2.91 -5.89 12.76
CA THR A 20 4.35 -5.65 12.71
C THR A 20 5.00 -6.50 11.62
N GLU A 21 6.19 -6.12 11.17
CA GLU A 21 6.95 -6.87 10.15
C GLU A 21 7.15 -8.34 10.54
N ALA A 22 7.36 -8.62 11.83
CA ALA A 22 7.48 -9.98 12.36
C ALA A 22 6.21 -10.84 12.18
N GLN A 23 5.05 -10.21 11.99
CA GLN A 23 3.77 -10.90 11.78
C GLN A 23 3.45 -11.12 10.29
N HIS A 24 4.29 -10.64 9.37
CA HIS A 24 4.11 -10.78 7.92
C HIS A 24 3.83 -12.22 7.50
N GLU A 25 4.72 -13.14 7.89
CA GLU A 25 4.61 -14.56 7.52
C GLU A 25 3.32 -15.19 8.07
N GLY A 26 2.95 -14.84 9.31
CA GLY A 26 1.72 -15.30 9.94
C GLY A 26 0.47 -14.79 9.23
N ILE A 27 0.44 -13.52 8.79
CA ILE A 27 -0.71 -12.98 8.06
C ILE A 27 -0.83 -13.59 6.68
N PHE A 28 0.27 -13.72 5.93
CA PHE A 28 0.25 -14.33 4.61
C PHE A 28 -0.19 -15.80 4.67
N ALA A 29 0.28 -16.55 5.66
CA ALA A 29 -0.16 -17.93 5.88
C ALA A 29 -1.67 -18.02 6.20
N LEU A 30 -2.21 -17.08 6.99
CA LEU A 30 -3.63 -17.03 7.30
C LEU A 30 -4.49 -16.58 6.14
N ALA A 31 -4.05 -15.58 5.39
CA ALA A 31 -4.72 -15.14 4.17
C ALA A 31 -4.81 -16.29 3.16
N ALA A 32 -3.70 -17.00 2.95
CA ALA A 32 -3.69 -18.21 2.13
C ALA A 32 -4.64 -19.31 2.66
N ALA A 33 -4.66 -19.54 3.98
CA ALA A 33 -5.57 -20.50 4.61
C ALA A 33 -7.05 -20.09 4.49
N ALA A 34 -7.33 -18.80 4.37
CA ALA A 34 -8.65 -18.23 4.14
C ALA A 34 -9.00 -18.04 2.65
N ASP A 35 -8.16 -18.51 1.72
CA ASP A 35 -8.31 -18.30 0.26
C ASP A 35 -8.40 -16.81 -0.12
N ILE A 36 -7.74 -15.95 0.67
CA ILE A 36 -7.58 -14.51 0.44
C ILE A 36 -6.24 -14.28 -0.25
N THR A 37 -6.26 -13.53 -1.35
CA THR A 37 -5.04 -13.20 -2.09
C THR A 37 -4.27 -12.11 -1.35
N ALA A 38 -3.13 -12.45 -0.76
CA ALA A 38 -2.24 -11.51 -0.08
C ALA A 38 -1.13 -11.01 -1.02
N ILE A 39 -1.03 -9.70 -1.20
CA ILE A 39 -0.07 -9.05 -2.09
C ILE A 39 0.80 -8.09 -1.29
N ARG A 40 2.12 -8.15 -1.50
CA ARG A 40 3.08 -7.26 -0.87
C ARG A 40 3.42 -6.09 -1.78
N VAL A 41 3.24 -4.88 -1.28
CA VAL A 41 3.50 -3.61 -1.95
C VAL A 41 4.73 -2.96 -1.31
N GLU A 42 5.84 -2.90 -2.06
CA GLU A 42 7.08 -2.29 -1.59
C GLU A 42 7.08 -0.78 -1.87
N CYS A 43 6.96 0.04 -0.82
CA CYS A 43 6.92 1.50 -0.89
C CYS A 43 8.25 2.18 -0.50
N ASP A 44 9.35 1.44 -0.37
CA ASP A 44 10.67 1.94 0.06
C ASP A 44 11.11 3.24 -0.64
N ARG A 45 10.90 3.32 -1.97
CA ARG A 45 11.28 4.45 -2.82
C ARG A 45 10.14 5.43 -3.10
N ALA A 46 8.97 5.21 -2.52
CA ALA A 46 7.79 6.01 -2.80
C ALA A 46 7.82 7.32 -2.01
N ARG A 47 8.29 8.39 -2.65
CA ARG A 47 8.39 9.75 -2.08
C ARG A 47 7.29 10.71 -2.56
N SER A 48 6.30 10.20 -3.29
CA SER A 48 5.17 10.97 -3.81
C SER A 48 3.97 10.06 -4.07
N ARG A 49 2.76 10.64 -4.15
CA ARG A 49 1.52 9.95 -4.52
C ARG A 49 1.71 9.00 -5.71
N SER A 50 2.23 9.51 -6.82
CA SER A 50 2.42 8.71 -8.04
C SER A 50 3.44 7.58 -7.87
N ALA A 51 4.43 7.74 -6.99
CA ALA A 51 5.37 6.66 -6.70
C ALA A 51 4.71 5.54 -5.88
N VAL A 52 3.83 5.88 -4.93
CA VAL A 52 3.03 4.88 -4.19
C VAL A 52 2.06 4.18 -5.14
N LEU A 53 1.33 4.93 -5.98
CA LEU A 53 0.42 4.36 -6.97
C LEU A 53 1.13 3.38 -7.92
N ARG A 54 2.32 3.74 -8.43
CA ARG A 54 3.13 2.85 -9.26
C ARG A 54 3.59 1.59 -8.52
N ALA A 55 3.90 1.70 -7.22
CA ALA A 55 4.25 0.54 -6.41
C ALA A 55 3.06 -0.43 -6.29
N ILE A 56 1.84 0.10 -6.08
CA ILE A 56 0.61 -0.70 -6.05
C ILE A 56 0.35 -1.34 -7.42
N VAL A 57 0.36 -0.55 -8.50
CA VAL A 57 0.17 -1.03 -9.88
C VAL A 57 1.12 -2.18 -10.20
N LYS A 58 2.40 -2.05 -9.82
CA LYS A 58 3.41 -3.09 -10.03
C LYS A 58 3.16 -4.34 -9.18
N ALA A 59 2.70 -4.17 -7.94
CA ALA A 59 2.50 -5.28 -7.01
C ALA A 59 1.23 -6.08 -7.33
N VAL A 60 0.15 -5.40 -7.71
CA VAL A 60 -1.15 -5.99 -8.04
C VAL A 60 -1.25 -6.35 -9.54
N ASP A 61 -0.27 -5.93 -10.34
CA ASP A 61 -0.19 -6.15 -11.80
C ASP A 61 -1.37 -5.49 -12.57
N PHE A 62 -1.61 -4.21 -12.26
CA PHE A 62 -2.64 -3.42 -12.94
C PHE A 62 -2.28 -3.12 -14.40
N PRO A 63 -3.29 -2.92 -15.27
CA PRO A 63 -3.06 -2.65 -16.69
C PRO A 63 -2.27 -1.36 -16.95
N GLU A 64 -1.53 -1.31 -18.06
CA GLU A 64 -0.69 -0.16 -18.46
C GLU A 64 -1.47 1.16 -18.60
N PHE A 65 -2.79 1.11 -18.78
CA PHE A 65 -3.66 2.28 -18.92
C PHE A 65 -4.14 2.87 -17.57
N PHE A 66 -3.46 2.56 -16.46
CA PHE A 66 -3.80 3.09 -15.15
C PHE A 66 -3.78 4.64 -15.13
N GLY A 67 -4.90 5.25 -14.77
CA GLY A 67 -5.11 6.70 -14.80
C GLY A 67 -4.22 7.54 -13.88
N ASN A 68 -3.41 6.91 -13.01
CA ASN A 68 -2.49 7.57 -12.06
C ASN A 68 -3.16 8.56 -11.09
N ASP A 69 -4.45 8.34 -10.81
CA ASP A 69 -5.27 9.11 -9.86
C ASP A 69 -5.97 8.19 -8.85
N LEU A 70 -6.53 8.78 -7.79
CA LEU A 70 -7.17 8.04 -6.69
C LEU A 70 -8.45 7.31 -7.13
N ASP A 71 -9.21 7.88 -8.05
CA ASP A 71 -10.41 7.24 -8.60
C ASP A 71 -10.05 5.99 -9.40
N ALA A 72 -8.99 6.09 -10.23
CA ALA A 72 -8.47 4.94 -10.96
C ALA A 72 -7.95 3.84 -10.02
N LEU A 73 -7.34 4.22 -8.89
CA LEU A 73 -6.93 3.28 -7.84
C LEU A 73 -8.15 2.56 -7.26
N TYR A 74 -9.19 3.31 -6.90
CA TYR A 74 -10.42 2.77 -6.35
C TYR A 74 -11.07 1.76 -7.32
N ASP A 75 -11.25 2.15 -8.58
CA ASP A 75 -11.90 1.32 -9.60
C ASP A 75 -11.11 0.02 -9.83
N CYS A 76 -9.79 0.12 -10.05
CA CYS A 76 -8.94 -1.06 -10.26
C CYS A 76 -8.89 -1.98 -9.03
N LEU A 77 -8.85 -1.43 -7.82
CA LEU A 77 -8.90 -2.23 -6.60
C LEU A 77 -10.25 -2.93 -6.43
N CYS A 78 -11.37 -2.23 -6.68
CA CYS A 78 -12.70 -2.83 -6.65
C CYS A 78 -12.82 -3.98 -7.65
N ASP A 79 -12.37 -3.78 -8.89
CA ASP A 79 -12.37 -4.83 -9.91
C ASP A 79 -11.51 -6.02 -9.49
N THR A 80 -10.32 -5.76 -8.93
CA THR A 80 -9.42 -6.82 -8.45
C THR A 80 -10.05 -7.61 -7.31
N VAL A 81 -10.68 -6.93 -6.34
CA VAL A 81 -11.41 -7.58 -5.24
C VAL A 81 -12.53 -8.46 -5.75
N LEU A 82 -13.26 -8.01 -6.79
CA LEU A 82 -14.34 -8.78 -7.41
C LEU A 82 -13.82 -9.98 -8.21
N ASP A 83 -12.62 -9.87 -8.80
CA ASP A 83 -11.95 -10.97 -9.49
C ASP A 83 -11.43 -12.04 -8.51
N GLN A 84 -11.10 -11.65 -7.28
CA GLN A 84 -10.73 -12.60 -6.23
C GLN A 84 -11.94 -13.39 -5.70
N LYS A 85 -11.71 -14.68 -5.40
CA LYS A 85 -12.74 -15.59 -4.86
C LYS A 85 -13.28 -15.14 -3.51
N THR A 86 -12.38 -14.93 -2.55
CA THR A 86 -12.74 -14.59 -1.16
C THR A 86 -12.48 -13.12 -0.89
N GLY A 87 -11.34 -12.61 -1.36
CA GLY A 87 -10.94 -11.24 -1.12
C GLY A 87 -9.48 -10.98 -1.42
N LEU A 88 -9.08 -9.73 -1.19
CA LEU A 88 -7.74 -9.23 -1.45
C LEU A 88 -7.17 -8.60 -0.18
N TYR A 89 -5.90 -8.85 0.08
CA TYR A 89 -5.18 -8.27 1.21
C TYR A 89 -3.90 -7.60 0.73
N LEU A 90 -3.70 -6.33 1.09
CA LEU A 90 -2.53 -5.55 0.69
C LEU A 90 -1.59 -5.29 1.86
N TRP A 91 -0.34 -5.68 1.73
CA TRP A 91 0.71 -5.40 2.70
C TRP A 91 1.60 -4.26 2.20
N PHE A 92 1.43 -3.07 2.74
CA PHE A 92 2.28 -1.92 2.46
C PHE A 92 3.54 -1.98 3.32
N GLU A 93 4.69 -2.17 2.67
CA GLU A 93 5.99 -2.23 3.30
C GLU A 93 6.72 -0.89 3.14
N LYS A 94 7.21 -0.32 4.27
CA LYS A 94 7.97 0.94 4.33
C LYS A 94 7.21 2.14 3.76
N LEU A 95 5.93 2.27 4.07
CA LEU A 95 5.17 3.47 3.71
C LEU A 95 5.59 4.63 4.64
N HIS A 96 6.21 5.67 4.07
CA HIS A 96 6.72 6.83 4.79
C HIS A 96 5.60 7.83 5.18
N THR A 97 4.59 7.37 5.90
CA THR A 97 3.46 8.21 6.34
C THR A 97 3.88 9.37 7.25
N GLY A 98 5.09 9.31 7.84
CA GLY A 98 5.66 10.38 8.67
C GLY A 98 6.41 11.47 7.90
N ASP A 99 6.52 11.38 6.57
CA ASP A 99 7.07 12.47 5.76
C ASP A 99 5.95 13.49 5.48
N PRO A 100 6.07 14.77 5.92
CA PRO A 100 5.03 15.78 5.69
C PRO A 100 4.75 16.04 4.19
N ALA A 101 5.67 15.69 3.30
CA ALA A 101 5.44 15.76 1.85
C ALA A 101 4.52 14.63 1.36
N LEU A 102 4.47 13.49 2.04
CA LEU A 102 3.70 12.31 1.67
C LEU A 102 2.50 12.09 2.60
N GLU A 103 2.47 12.65 3.81
CA GLU A 103 1.45 12.42 4.84
C GLU A 103 0.02 12.61 4.28
N LYS A 104 -0.22 13.71 3.57
CA LYS A 104 -1.53 13.99 2.96
C LYS A 104 -1.88 13.01 1.84
N ASP A 105 -0.90 12.69 1.00
CA ASP A 105 -1.10 11.77 -0.13
C ASP A 105 -1.32 10.34 0.36
N ALA A 106 -0.55 9.91 1.35
CA ALA A 106 -0.70 8.62 2.01
C ALA A 106 -2.07 8.52 2.69
N ALA A 107 -2.49 9.55 3.45
CA ALA A 107 -3.81 9.58 4.04
C ALA A 107 -4.92 9.46 2.98
N ALA A 108 -4.77 10.11 1.83
CA ALA A 108 -5.73 10.00 0.74
C ALA A 108 -5.76 8.59 0.11
N ILE A 109 -4.61 7.95 -0.07
CA ILE A 109 -4.53 6.57 -0.56
C ILE A 109 -5.16 5.59 0.44
N LEU A 110 -4.87 5.76 1.74
CA LEU A 110 -5.47 4.94 2.79
C LEU A 110 -6.98 5.14 2.89
N SER A 111 -7.46 6.37 2.66
CA SER A 111 -8.90 6.66 2.54
C SER A 111 -9.53 5.85 1.42
N VAL A 112 -8.91 5.83 0.23
CA VAL A 112 -9.39 5.01 -0.90
C VAL A 112 -9.39 3.53 -0.52
N CYS A 113 -8.35 3.02 0.12
CA CYS A 113 -8.33 1.64 0.60
C CYS A 113 -9.48 1.36 1.60
N ASN A 114 -9.82 2.31 2.46
CA ASN A 114 -10.96 2.18 3.37
C ASN A 114 -12.30 2.12 2.61
N ASP A 115 -12.48 2.98 1.61
CA ASP A 115 -13.67 2.99 0.78
C ASP A 115 -13.81 1.67 0.00
N VAL A 116 -12.69 1.09 -0.46
CA VAL A 116 -12.67 -0.24 -1.08
C VAL A 116 -13.02 -1.34 -0.07
N SER A 117 -12.58 -1.26 1.20
CA SER A 117 -13.02 -2.23 2.21
C SER A 117 -14.52 -2.18 2.47
N ASP A 118 -15.09 -0.98 2.52
CA ASP A 118 -16.52 -0.80 2.67
C ASP A 118 -17.24 -1.41 1.45
N PHE A 119 -16.79 -1.10 0.24
CA PHE A 119 -17.32 -1.69 -0.99
C PHE A 119 -17.24 -3.23 -0.99
N ALA A 120 -16.09 -3.79 -0.64
CA ALA A 120 -15.87 -5.24 -0.58
C ALA A 120 -16.87 -5.89 0.38
N SER A 121 -17.06 -5.30 1.57
CA SER A 121 -18.03 -5.79 2.55
C SER A 121 -19.46 -5.82 2.00
N THR A 122 -19.85 -4.83 1.17
CA THR A 122 -21.18 -4.83 0.52
C THR A 122 -21.35 -5.90 -0.56
N LYS A 123 -20.25 -6.50 -1.01
CA LYS A 123 -20.21 -7.53 -2.06
C LYS A 123 -19.93 -8.94 -1.52
N ASP A 124 -20.00 -9.12 -0.20
CA ASP A 124 -19.59 -10.35 0.48
C ASP A 124 -18.15 -10.75 0.08
N ARG A 125 -17.27 -9.75 0.01
CA ARG A 125 -15.84 -9.90 -0.25
C ARG A 125 -15.03 -9.31 0.89
N TYR A 126 -13.85 -9.85 1.07
CA TYR A 126 -12.90 -9.32 2.03
C TYR A 126 -11.92 -8.37 1.35
N PHE A 127 -11.74 -7.17 1.89
CA PHE A 127 -10.60 -6.34 1.57
C PHE A 127 -9.98 -5.79 2.85
N GLY A 128 -8.68 -6.00 3.00
CA GLY A 128 -7.91 -5.53 4.14
C GLY A 128 -6.54 -5.06 3.71
N TYR A 129 -5.94 -4.18 4.50
CA TYR A 129 -4.59 -3.70 4.24
C TYR A 129 -3.82 -3.50 5.53
N THR A 130 -2.52 -3.72 5.49
CA THR A 130 -1.61 -3.41 6.59
C THR A 130 -0.60 -2.39 6.14
N VAL A 131 -0.31 -1.44 7.03
CA VAL A 131 0.72 -0.45 6.81
C VAL A 131 1.86 -0.69 7.79
N ILE A 132 2.95 -1.25 7.28
CA ILE A 132 4.21 -1.29 8.02
C ILE A 132 4.90 0.06 7.83
N HIS A 133 4.79 0.84 8.88
CA HIS A 133 5.57 2.05 9.05
C HIS A 133 7.05 1.63 9.10
N ALA A 134 7.83 2.04 8.11
CA ALA A 134 9.22 2.33 8.42
C ALA A 134 9.14 3.45 9.45
N GLY A 135 9.63 3.23 10.67
CA GLY A 135 9.62 4.25 11.72
C GLY A 135 10.17 5.58 11.18
N LYS A 136 9.93 6.68 11.92
CA LYS A 136 10.42 8.03 11.59
C LYS A 136 11.80 7.92 10.93
N HIS A 137 11.91 8.37 9.67
CA HIS A 137 13.21 8.47 9.02
C HIS A 137 14.14 9.10 10.06
N PRO A 138 15.29 8.50 10.44
CA PRO A 138 16.27 9.26 11.19
C PRO A 138 16.46 10.54 10.40
N ASP A 139 16.35 11.68 11.09
CA ASP A 139 16.52 13.02 10.50
C ASP A 139 17.64 12.93 9.44
N PRO A 140 17.46 13.51 8.24
CA PRO A 140 18.56 13.57 7.30
C PRO A 140 19.74 14.19 8.06
N ASP A 141 20.86 13.46 8.17
CA ASP A 141 22.09 14.08 8.63
C ASP A 141 22.30 15.30 7.69
N PRO A 142 22.32 16.52 8.23
CA PRO A 142 22.33 17.72 7.42
C PRO A 142 23.62 17.78 6.61
N GLY A 143 23.56 17.43 5.32
CA GLY A 143 24.62 17.84 4.39
C GLY A 143 24.95 16.97 3.19
N VAL A 144 23.98 16.50 2.41
CA VAL A 144 24.29 16.11 1.02
C VAL A 144 23.31 16.74 0.06
N SER A 145 23.75 17.85 -0.55
CA SER A 145 23.07 18.49 -1.68
C SER A 145 22.81 17.44 -2.78
N PRO A 146 21.63 17.43 -3.41
CA PRO A 146 21.44 16.62 -4.60
C PRO A 146 22.43 17.10 -5.66
N THR A 147 23.28 16.19 -6.14
CA THR A 147 24.13 16.42 -7.30
C THR A 147 23.24 16.90 -8.45
N PRO A 148 23.48 18.11 -9.01
CA PRO A 148 22.76 18.53 -10.19
C PRO A 148 23.05 17.53 -11.31
N TYR A 149 22.00 17.04 -11.93
CA TYR A 149 22.07 16.27 -13.17
C TYR A 149 22.69 17.20 -14.22
N SER A 150 24.00 17.17 -14.34
CA SER A 150 24.73 17.83 -15.43
C SER A 150 24.43 17.07 -16.70
N GLY A 151 23.32 17.43 -17.35
CA GLY A 151 23.14 17.22 -18.77
C GLY A 151 24.00 18.26 -19.50
N ALA A 152 25.30 18.00 -19.59
CA ALA A 152 26.16 18.71 -20.53
C ALA A 152 25.78 18.26 -21.94
N ASN A 153 24.89 19.00 -22.59
CA ASN A 153 24.88 19.03 -24.04
C ASN A 153 26.06 19.89 -24.47
N THR A 154 27.14 19.20 -24.83
CA THR A 154 28.18 19.76 -25.69
C THR A 154 27.58 19.84 -27.08
N ASP A 155 27.09 21.02 -27.45
CA ASP A 155 26.90 21.37 -28.86
C ASP A 155 28.14 22.17 -29.28
N GLU A 156 28.94 21.52 -30.11
CA GLU A 156 29.98 22.10 -30.97
C GLU A 156 29.34 23.04 -32.00
N ASP A 157 29.82 24.28 -32.09
CA ASP A 157 30.14 25.00 -33.35
C ASP A 157 30.96 26.28 -33.05
#